data_AF-M7BC60-F1
#
_entry.id   AF-M7BC60-F1
#
_cell.length_a   1.000
_cell.length_b   1.000
_cell.length_c   1.000
_cell.angle_alpha   90.00
_cell.angle_beta   90.00
_cell.angle_gamma   90.00
#
_symmetry.space_group_name_H-M   'P 1'
#
loop_
_entity.id
_entity.type
_entity.pdbx_description
1 polymer ?
#
loop_
_entity_poly.entity_id
_entity_poly.type
_entity_poly.pdbx_seq_one_letter_code
_entity_poly.pdbx_strand_id
1 'polypeptide(L)'
;MREVEEENRALRKQLSLAQSRSPAHRRGNHSKTYSMEEGTGDSESLRAGIVAGNSSECGQQPAVEKCETIHVAIVCAGYNASRDVVTLVKSVLFHRRNPLHFHLIADAIAKQILATLFQTWMVPAVRIDFYDADELKSEVSWIPNKHYSGIYGLMKLVLTKTLPSSLERVIVLDTDITFATDIAELWAVFHKFKEGEDVPG
;
A
#
# COMPACT_ATOMS: atom_id res chain seq x y z
N MET A 1 -14.35 -17.47 -14.53
CA MET A 1 -13.50 -16.53 -15.30
C MET A 1 -14.07 -16.27 -16.69
N ARG A 2 -14.32 -17.32 -17.50
CA ARG A 2 -14.90 -17.20 -18.85
C ARG A 2 -16.26 -16.49 -18.91
N GLU A 3 -17.17 -16.82 -17.99
CA GLU A 3 -18.50 -16.19 -17.90
C GLU A 3 -18.42 -14.68 -17.58
N VAL A 4 -17.54 -14.31 -16.64
CA VAL A 4 -17.31 -12.91 -16.25
C VAL A 4 -16.68 -12.09 -17.39
N GLU A 5 -15.86 -12.72 -18.24
CA GLU A 5 -15.29 -12.09 -19.43
C GLU A 5 -16.31 -11.91 -20.56
N GLU A 6 -17.24 -12.85 -20.71
CA GLU A 6 -18.34 -12.76 -21.67
C GLU A 6 -19.35 -11.68 -21.26
N GLU A 7 -19.66 -11.59 -19.97
CA GLU A 7 -20.55 -10.56 -19.43
C GLU A 7 -19.93 -9.15 -19.58
N ASN A 8 -18.64 -8.99 -19.28
CA ASN A 8 -17.92 -7.73 -19.51
C ASN A 8 -17.88 -7.34 -21.01
N ARG A 9 -17.75 -8.31 -21.90
CA ARG A 9 -17.77 -8.08 -23.34
C ARG A 9 -19.17 -7.63 -23.80
N ALA A 10 -20.23 -8.20 -23.24
CA ALA A 10 -21.61 -7.79 -23.53
C ALA A 10 -21.90 -6.37 -23.03
N LEU A 11 -21.49 -6.03 -21.81
CA LEU A 11 -21.63 -4.69 -21.22
C LEU A 11 -20.92 -3.62 -22.06
N ARG A 12 -19.70 -3.89 -22.53
CA ARG A 12 -18.95 -2.97 -23.41
C ARG A 12 -19.66 -2.71 -24.75
N LYS A 13 -20.30 -3.73 -25.33
CA LYS A 13 -21.09 -3.58 -26.56
C LYS A 13 -22.34 -2.71 -26.32
N GLN A 14 -23.01 -2.88 -25.18
CA GLN A 14 -24.19 -2.06 -24.84
C GLN A 14 -23.82 -0.59 -24.60
N LEU A 15 -22.71 -0.31 -23.91
CA LEU A 15 -22.20 1.04 -23.72
C LEU A 15 -21.81 1.72 -25.04
N SER A 16 -21.18 0.98 -25.96
CA SER A 16 -20.85 1.48 -27.30
C SER A 16 -22.10 1.89 -28.10
N LEU A 17 -23.20 1.13 -27.99
CA LEU A 17 -24.47 1.43 -28.66
C LEU A 17 -25.23 2.60 -28.01
N ALA A 18 -25.04 2.82 -26.71
CA ALA A 18 -25.62 3.96 -26.00
C ALA A 18 -24.91 5.27 -26.35
N GLN A 19 -23.58 5.25 -26.51
CA GLN A 19 -22.77 6.43 -26.85
C GLN A 19 -23.00 6.93 -28.28
N SER A 20 -23.48 6.08 -29.21
CA SER A 20 -23.84 6.52 -30.57
C SER A 20 -25.21 7.20 -30.67
N ARG A 21 -25.97 7.32 -29.56
CA ARG A 21 -27.32 7.94 -29.55
C ARG A 21 -27.40 9.26 -28.77
N SER A 22 -26.28 9.86 -28.37
CA SER A 22 -26.28 11.16 -27.68
C SER A 22 -26.16 12.34 -28.66
N PRO A 23 -27.00 13.40 -28.56
CA PRO A 23 -26.87 14.59 -29.39
C PRO A 23 -25.57 15.36 -29.06
N ALA A 24 -24.92 15.89 -30.09
CA ALA A 24 -23.66 16.63 -30.00
C ALA A 24 -23.76 17.88 -29.11
N HIS A 25 -23.02 17.91 -28.00
CA HIS A 25 -22.76 19.14 -27.24
C HIS A 25 -21.47 19.81 -27.73
N ARG A 26 -21.56 21.11 -27.96
CA ARG A 26 -20.57 21.98 -28.63
C ARG A 26 -19.17 21.95 -28.01
N ARG A 27 -18.20 21.90 -28.93
CA ARG A 27 -16.75 21.96 -28.77
C ARG A 27 -16.30 23.38 -28.33
N GLY A 28 -15.73 23.51 -27.14
CA GLY A 28 -15.03 24.72 -26.68
C GLY A 28 -13.52 24.56 -26.88
N ASN A 29 -12.92 25.45 -27.69
CA ASN A 29 -11.49 25.52 -27.94
C ASN A 29 -10.73 26.08 -26.73
N HIS A 30 -9.73 25.35 -26.22
CA HIS A 30 -8.57 25.98 -25.59
C HIS A 30 -7.28 25.30 -26.08
N SER A 31 -6.60 26.01 -26.99
CA SER A 31 -5.21 25.78 -27.34
C SER A 31 -4.33 26.41 -26.27
N LYS A 32 -3.47 25.62 -25.63
CA LYS A 32 -2.24 26.13 -25.00
C LYS A 32 -1.09 25.17 -25.29
N THR A 33 -0.13 25.74 -26.02
CA THR A 33 1.21 25.29 -26.34
C THR A 33 1.99 24.89 -25.08
N TYR A 34 2.67 23.74 -25.13
CA TYR A 34 3.69 23.36 -24.16
C TYR A 34 5.04 23.88 -24.65
N SER A 35 5.60 24.86 -23.92
CA SER A 35 7.01 25.24 -24.04
C SER A 35 7.79 24.52 -22.93
N MET A 36 8.90 23.90 -23.30
CA MET A 36 9.89 23.36 -22.36
C MET A 36 10.75 24.50 -21.81
N GLU A 37 10.89 24.61 -20.49
CA GLU A 37 12.07 25.20 -19.87
C GLU A 37 12.44 24.39 -18.61
N GLU A 38 13.70 23.95 -18.56
CA GLU A 38 14.40 23.46 -17.38
C GLU A 38 14.71 24.63 -16.43
N GLY A 39 14.63 24.39 -15.13
CA GLY A 39 15.05 25.37 -14.12
C GLY A 39 14.86 24.88 -12.68
N THR A 40 15.98 24.57 -12.05
CA THR A 40 16.21 24.34 -10.61
C THR A 40 15.74 25.48 -9.72
N GLY A 41 15.25 25.18 -8.51
CA GLY A 41 15.23 26.11 -7.37
C GLY A 41 13.92 26.16 -6.57
N ASP A 42 13.94 25.56 -5.38
CA ASP A 42 13.32 25.99 -4.12
C ASP A 42 11.92 26.66 -4.16
N SER A 43 10.88 25.86 -3.91
CA SER A 43 9.50 26.34 -3.72
C SER A 43 8.89 25.75 -2.45
N GLU A 44 9.47 26.08 -1.29
CA GLU A 44 8.82 25.86 0.01
C GLU A 44 8.10 27.12 0.55
N SER A 45 8.30 28.27 -0.07
CA SER A 45 7.80 29.56 0.46
C SER A 45 6.40 29.96 -0.03
N LEU A 46 5.84 29.33 -1.07
CA LEU A 46 4.51 29.72 -1.62
C LEU A 46 3.31 28.94 -1.05
N ARG A 47 3.51 27.92 -0.21
CA ARG A 47 2.38 27.16 0.38
C ARG A 47 1.84 27.71 1.70
N ALA A 48 2.54 28.67 2.32
CA ALA A 48 2.17 29.17 3.65
C ALA A 48 0.97 30.15 3.66
N GLY A 49 0.48 30.61 2.50
CA GLY A 49 -0.45 31.74 2.42
C GLY A 49 -1.95 31.44 2.25
N ILE A 50 -2.40 30.18 2.11
CA ILE A 50 -3.79 29.87 1.69
C ILE A 50 -4.59 29.03 2.70
N VAL A 51 -4.01 28.62 3.84
CA VAL A 51 -4.72 27.74 4.80
C VAL A 51 -4.98 28.47 6.12
N ALA A 52 -5.70 29.57 6.06
CA ALA A 52 -6.29 30.23 7.24
C ALA A 52 -7.81 30.12 7.15
N GLY A 53 -8.36 28.96 7.48
CA GLY A 53 -9.81 28.75 7.57
C GLY A 53 -10.19 27.28 7.52
N ASN A 54 -10.60 26.73 8.67
CA ASN A 54 -11.03 25.35 8.91
C ASN A 54 -9.94 24.28 8.96
N SER A 55 -8.98 24.42 9.89
CA SER A 55 -8.27 23.26 10.40
C SER A 55 -9.12 22.60 11.49
N SER A 56 -9.67 21.41 11.21
CA SER A 56 -9.73 20.41 12.26
C SER A 56 -8.30 20.29 12.80
N GLU A 57 -8.10 20.48 14.10
CA GLU A 57 -6.80 20.25 14.74
C GLU A 57 -6.48 18.75 14.61
N CYS A 58 -5.92 18.36 13.47
CA CYS A 58 -5.10 17.17 13.42
C CYS A 58 -3.81 17.56 14.16
N GLY A 59 -3.79 17.34 15.47
CA GLY A 59 -2.63 17.63 16.31
C GLY A 59 -1.36 17.11 15.64
N GLN A 60 -0.34 17.96 15.56
CA GLN A 60 0.94 17.61 14.94
C GLN A 60 1.47 16.34 15.63
N GLN A 61 1.53 15.24 14.89
CA GLN A 61 2.08 14.00 15.41
C GLN A 61 3.59 14.18 15.58
N PRO A 62 4.18 13.61 16.65
CA PRO A 62 5.63 13.65 16.83
C PRO A 62 6.32 13.02 15.62
N ALA A 63 7.38 13.68 15.13
CA ALA A 63 8.13 13.22 13.98
C ALA A 63 8.84 11.89 14.31
N VAL A 64 8.83 10.95 13.37
CA VAL A 64 9.57 9.69 13.47
C VAL A 64 11.07 9.97 13.31
N GLU A 65 11.89 9.38 14.18
CA GLU A 65 13.35 9.51 14.11
C GLU A 65 13.88 8.99 12.76
N LYS A 66 14.76 9.75 12.09
CA LYS A 66 15.16 9.47 10.68
C LYS A 66 15.78 8.08 10.48
N CYS A 67 16.45 7.54 11.50
CA CYS A 67 17.11 6.25 11.46
C CYS A 67 16.26 5.12 12.05
N GLU A 68 15.07 5.42 12.58
CA GLU A 68 14.14 4.39 13.07
C GLU A 68 13.66 3.55 11.89
N THR A 69 13.77 2.22 12.03
CA THR A 69 13.32 1.28 11.00
C THR A 69 11.82 1.09 11.12
N ILE A 70 11.11 1.33 10.01
CA ILE A 70 9.67 1.10 9.93
C ILE A 70 9.43 -0.33 9.48
N HIS A 71 8.74 -1.09 10.33
CA HIS A 71 8.39 -2.49 10.06
C HIS A 71 7.04 -2.57 9.37
N VAL A 72 7.01 -3.26 8.23
CA VAL A 72 5.83 -3.40 7.38
C VAL A 72 5.56 -4.88 7.13
N ALA A 73 4.40 -5.38 7.53
CA ALA A 73 3.97 -6.75 7.25
C ALA A 73 2.96 -6.80 6.10
N ILE A 74 3.15 -7.71 5.17
CA ILE A 74 2.26 -7.92 4.02
C ILE A 74 2.04 -9.42 3.85
N VAL A 75 0.77 -9.82 3.75
CA VAL A 75 0.42 -11.17 3.30
C VAL A 75 0.28 -11.14 1.78
N CYS A 76 1.20 -11.80 1.07
CA CYS A 76 1.26 -11.84 -0.37
C CYS A 76 1.48 -13.27 -0.85
N ALA A 77 0.39 -13.95 -1.21
CA ALA A 77 0.44 -15.32 -1.71
C ALA A 77 -0.33 -15.45 -3.02
N GLY A 78 0.22 -16.24 -3.94
CA GLY A 78 -0.26 -16.37 -5.30
C GLY A 78 0.30 -15.31 -6.27
N TYR A 79 0.25 -15.66 -7.55
CA TYR A 79 0.81 -14.86 -8.64
C TYR A 79 0.19 -13.47 -8.78
N ASN A 80 -1.14 -13.34 -8.64
CA ASN A 80 -1.82 -12.05 -8.80
C ASN A 80 -1.46 -11.08 -7.66
N ALA A 81 -1.47 -11.55 -6.41
CA ALA A 81 -1.06 -10.75 -5.26
C ALA A 81 0.39 -10.25 -5.41
N SER A 82 1.26 -11.07 -6.01
CA SER A 82 2.66 -10.71 -6.30
C SER A 82 2.78 -9.57 -7.33
N ARG A 83 1.77 -9.37 -8.19
CA ARG A 83 1.73 -8.24 -9.11
C ARG A 83 1.23 -6.96 -8.43
N ASP A 84 0.19 -7.08 -7.62
CA ASP A 84 -0.42 -5.94 -6.95
C ASP A 84 0.53 -5.32 -5.92
N VAL A 85 1.22 -6.18 -5.15
CA VAL A 85 2.20 -5.75 -4.14
C VAL A 85 3.37 -4.96 -4.74
N VAL A 86 3.68 -5.12 -6.04
CA VAL A 86 4.73 -4.31 -6.69
C VAL A 86 4.36 -2.83 -6.70
N THR A 87 3.10 -2.50 -6.98
CA THR A 87 2.62 -1.12 -6.98
C THR A 87 2.68 -0.55 -5.57
N LEU A 88 2.19 -1.31 -4.58
CA LEU A 88 2.28 -0.96 -3.17
C LEU A 88 3.72 -0.65 -2.76
N VAL A 89 4.63 -1.61 -2.93
CA VAL A 89 6.02 -1.47 -2.47
C VAL A 89 6.70 -0.32 -3.19
N LYS A 90 6.54 -0.16 -4.50
CA LYS A 90 7.14 0.97 -5.23
C LYS A 90 6.62 2.31 -4.72
N SER A 91 5.32 2.43 -4.44
CA SER A 91 4.75 3.67 -3.91
C SER A 91 5.30 4.02 -2.52
N VAL A 92 5.43 3.02 -1.64
CA VAL A 92 6.08 3.20 -0.33
C VAL A 92 7.55 3.60 -0.48
N LEU A 93 8.29 2.89 -1.35
CA LEU A 93 9.71 3.17 -1.61
C LEU A 93 9.95 4.56 -2.20
N PHE A 94 9.01 5.06 -2.99
CA PHE A 94 9.09 6.38 -3.61
C PHE A 94 8.94 7.52 -2.60
N HIS A 95 8.09 7.34 -1.57
CA HIS A 95 7.78 8.38 -0.60
C HIS A 95 8.52 8.29 0.73
N ARG A 96 9.14 7.14 1.05
CA ARG A 96 9.79 6.92 2.35
C ARG A 96 10.96 7.87 2.61
N ARG A 97 11.15 8.19 3.89
CA ARG A 97 12.37 8.84 4.40
C ARG A 97 13.15 7.99 5.41
N ASN A 98 12.59 6.86 5.81
CA ASN A 98 13.14 5.97 6.83
C ASN A 98 13.59 4.61 6.23
N PRO A 99 14.53 3.91 6.90
CA PRO A 99 14.80 2.50 6.61
C PRO A 99 13.52 1.65 6.75
N LEU A 100 13.37 0.66 5.87
CA LEU A 100 12.22 -0.24 5.89
C LEU A 100 12.64 -1.67 6.15
N HIS A 101 11.84 -2.39 6.92
CA HIS A 101 11.93 -3.83 7.07
C HIS A 101 10.59 -4.46 6.69
N PHE A 102 10.54 -5.11 5.53
CA PHE A 102 9.37 -5.84 5.06
C PHE A 102 9.36 -7.27 5.63
N HIS A 103 8.23 -7.64 6.21
CA HIS A 103 7.90 -8.99 6.66
C HIS A 103 6.84 -9.57 5.74
N LEU A 104 7.24 -10.50 4.87
CA LEU A 104 6.40 -11.00 3.78
C LEU A 104 5.94 -12.43 4.07
N ILE A 105 4.65 -12.60 4.28
CA ILE A 105 4.04 -13.93 4.38
C ILE A 105 3.70 -14.34 2.95
N ALA A 106 4.39 -15.35 2.44
CA ALA A 106 4.35 -15.69 1.03
C ALA A 106 4.39 -17.20 0.80
N ASP A 107 3.66 -17.67 -0.22
CA ASP A 107 3.85 -19.02 -0.74
C ASP A 107 5.14 -19.11 -1.57
N ALA A 108 5.53 -20.32 -1.97
CA ALA A 108 6.78 -20.55 -2.69
C ALA A 108 6.89 -19.71 -3.98
N ILE A 109 5.76 -19.53 -4.70
CA ILE A 109 5.72 -18.77 -5.95
C ILE A 109 5.93 -17.28 -5.68
N ALA A 110 5.15 -16.70 -4.77
CA ALA A 110 5.27 -15.28 -4.44
C ALA A 110 6.65 -14.97 -3.85
N LYS A 111 7.19 -15.84 -2.99
CA LYS A 111 8.54 -15.70 -2.44
C LYS A 111 9.60 -15.63 -3.55
N GLN A 112 9.54 -16.51 -4.54
CA GLN A 112 10.49 -16.50 -5.65
C GLN A 112 10.42 -15.20 -6.47
N ILE A 113 9.20 -14.73 -6.78
CA ILE A 113 8.99 -13.50 -7.53
C ILE A 113 9.51 -12.30 -6.74
N LEU A 114 9.10 -12.17 -5.47
CA LEU A 114 9.44 -11.03 -4.63
C LEU A 114 10.94 -11.00 -4.29
N ALA A 115 11.56 -12.15 -4.02
CA ALA A 115 13.00 -12.22 -3.81
C ALA A 115 13.77 -11.72 -5.03
N THR A 116 13.35 -12.13 -6.23
CA THR A 116 13.95 -11.65 -7.50
C THR A 116 13.77 -10.14 -7.66
N LEU A 117 12.58 -9.60 -7.37
CA LEU A 117 12.31 -8.16 -7.47
C LEU A 117 13.18 -7.36 -6.50
N PHE A 118 13.20 -7.72 -5.22
CA PHE A 118 13.99 -6.98 -4.23
C PHE A 118 15.50 -7.09 -4.49
N GLN A 119 15.96 -8.26 -4.93
CA GLN A 119 17.36 -8.45 -5.33
C GLN A 119 17.73 -7.56 -6.52
N THR A 120 16.86 -7.48 -7.54
CA THR A 120 17.15 -6.71 -8.78
C THR A 120 16.98 -5.20 -8.59
N TRP A 121 16.06 -4.77 -7.72
CA TRP A 121 15.90 -3.34 -7.42
C TRP A 121 17.06 -2.78 -6.59
N MET A 122 17.79 -3.62 -5.85
CA MET A 122 18.98 -3.26 -5.06
C MET A 122 18.77 -2.01 -4.19
N VAL A 123 17.63 -1.95 -3.52
CA VAL A 123 17.18 -0.75 -2.83
C VAL A 123 17.93 -0.61 -1.50
N PRO A 124 18.61 0.53 -1.23
CA PRO A 124 19.33 0.73 0.02
C PRO A 124 18.37 0.86 1.21
N ALA A 125 18.87 0.49 2.40
CA ALA A 125 18.11 0.56 3.66
C ALA A 125 16.73 -0.14 3.57
N VAL A 126 16.67 -1.25 2.85
CA VAL A 126 15.54 -2.18 2.85
C VAL A 126 16.03 -3.54 3.31
N ARG A 127 15.36 -4.09 4.32
CA ARG A 127 15.46 -5.50 4.69
C ARG A 127 14.17 -6.23 4.35
N ILE A 128 14.27 -7.50 3.98
CA ILE A 128 13.13 -8.36 3.68
C ILE A 128 13.33 -9.69 4.39
N ASP A 129 12.36 -10.09 5.20
CA ASP A 129 12.27 -11.46 5.73
C ASP A 129 10.99 -12.12 5.20
N PHE A 130 11.09 -13.39 4.83
CA PHE A 130 9.99 -14.19 4.31
C PHE A 130 9.52 -15.23 5.33
N TYR A 131 8.20 -15.40 5.44
CA TYR A 131 7.53 -16.39 6.27
C TYR A 131 6.68 -17.28 5.36
N ASP A 132 6.76 -18.60 5.53
CA ASP A 132 6.09 -19.54 4.64
C ASP A 132 4.58 -19.58 4.91
N ALA A 133 3.79 -19.17 3.93
CA ALA A 133 2.34 -19.18 4.03
C ALA A 133 1.77 -20.61 4.18
N ASP A 134 2.43 -21.62 3.62
CA ASP A 134 1.94 -23.00 3.67
C ASP A 134 2.04 -23.58 5.09
N GLU A 135 3.04 -23.17 5.87
CA GLU A 135 3.18 -23.53 7.29
C GLU A 135 2.07 -22.96 8.18
N LEU A 136 1.49 -21.82 7.77
CA LEU A 136 0.47 -21.09 8.52
C LEU A 136 -0.96 -21.51 8.15
N LYS A 137 -1.12 -22.24 7.05
CA LYS A 137 -2.43 -22.54 6.46
C LYS A 137 -3.37 -23.29 7.42
N SER A 138 -2.83 -24.23 8.20
CA SER A 138 -3.62 -25.04 9.15
C SER A 138 -4.20 -24.23 10.30
N GLU A 139 -3.61 -23.10 10.65
CA GLU A 139 -4.05 -22.24 11.75
C GLU A 139 -5.37 -21.52 11.44
N VAL A 140 -5.69 -21.35 10.15
CA VAL A 140 -6.85 -20.58 9.67
C VAL A 140 -7.80 -21.37 8.76
N SER A 141 -7.41 -22.56 8.28
CA SER A 141 -8.21 -23.35 7.33
C SER A 141 -9.53 -23.88 7.89
N TRP A 142 -9.68 -23.90 9.20
CA TRP A 142 -10.93 -24.30 9.86
C TRP A 142 -12.03 -23.23 9.73
N ILE A 143 -11.69 -21.98 9.38
CA ILE A 143 -12.65 -20.89 9.23
C ILE A 143 -13.26 -20.95 7.81
N PRO A 144 -14.58 -21.12 7.67
CA PRO A 144 -15.23 -21.10 6.37
C PRO A 144 -15.05 -19.77 5.65
N ASN A 145 -14.72 -19.79 4.36
CA ASN A 145 -14.42 -18.57 3.60
C ASN A 145 -15.01 -18.63 2.18
N LYS A 146 -15.70 -17.55 1.77
CA LYS A 146 -16.22 -17.32 0.40
C LYS A 146 -15.68 -16.04 -0.23
N HIS A 147 -14.79 -15.33 0.46
CA HIS A 147 -14.15 -14.12 -0.02
C HIS A 147 -13.13 -14.44 -1.11
N TYR A 148 -12.97 -13.54 -2.08
CA TYR A 148 -12.08 -13.78 -3.22
C TYR A 148 -10.60 -13.91 -2.82
N SER A 149 -10.17 -13.25 -1.73
CA SER A 149 -8.82 -13.39 -1.17
C SER A 149 -8.57 -14.77 -0.52
N GLY A 150 -9.63 -15.56 -0.33
CA GLY A 150 -9.58 -16.91 0.21
C GLY A 150 -8.81 -17.00 1.54
N ILE A 151 -8.10 -18.11 1.71
CA ILE A 151 -7.34 -18.41 2.93
C ILE A 151 -6.26 -17.37 3.25
N TYR A 152 -5.70 -16.71 2.23
CA TYR A 152 -4.64 -15.71 2.41
C TYR A 152 -5.16 -14.44 3.08
N GLY A 153 -6.42 -14.07 2.84
CA GLY A 153 -7.06 -12.99 3.61
C GLY A 153 -7.13 -13.29 5.11
N LEU A 154 -7.32 -14.55 5.47
CA LEU A 154 -7.40 -14.99 6.87
C LEU A 154 -6.03 -15.11 7.54
N MET A 155 -4.94 -15.31 6.77
CA MET A 155 -3.59 -15.39 7.33
C MET A 155 -3.15 -14.10 8.05
N LYS A 156 -3.83 -12.96 7.81
CA LYS A 156 -3.62 -11.74 8.60
C LYS A 156 -3.89 -11.97 10.11
N LEU A 157 -4.76 -12.92 10.46
CA LEU A 157 -5.12 -13.24 11.85
C LEU A 157 -3.98 -13.91 12.62
N VAL A 158 -3.00 -14.51 11.93
CA VAL A 158 -1.89 -15.23 12.57
C VAL A 158 -0.58 -14.43 12.57
N LEU A 159 -0.61 -13.16 12.15
CA LEU A 159 0.58 -12.31 12.10
C LEU A 159 1.26 -12.15 13.45
N THR A 160 0.50 -12.02 14.54
CA THR A 160 1.04 -11.86 15.90
C THR A 160 1.80 -13.10 16.39
N LYS A 161 1.45 -14.29 15.90
CA LYS A 161 2.18 -15.55 16.16
C LYS A 161 3.34 -15.78 15.18
N THR A 162 3.24 -15.21 13.99
CA THR A 162 4.20 -15.42 12.89
C THR A 162 5.41 -14.50 12.99
N LEU A 163 5.17 -13.22 13.34
CA LEU A 163 6.21 -12.20 13.41
C LEU A 163 7.11 -12.41 14.65
N PRO A 164 8.36 -11.90 14.63
CA PRO A 164 9.29 -12.11 15.73
C PRO A 164 8.74 -11.54 17.04
N SER A 165 8.87 -12.27 18.15
CA SER A 165 8.37 -11.83 19.46
C SER A 165 9.06 -10.57 20.00
N SER A 166 10.22 -10.21 19.45
CA SER A 166 10.93 -8.97 19.76
C SER A 166 10.41 -7.76 18.98
N LEU A 167 9.48 -7.93 18.04
CA LEU A 167 8.92 -6.86 17.24
C LEU A 167 7.79 -6.15 18.00
N GLU A 168 8.04 -4.93 18.47
CA GLU A 168 7.08 -4.18 19.28
C GLU A 168 5.93 -3.57 18.46
N ARG A 169 6.21 -3.14 17.22
CA ARG A 169 5.30 -2.35 16.38
C ARG A 169 5.44 -2.78 14.92
N VAL A 170 4.32 -2.85 14.19
CA VAL A 170 4.31 -3.21 12.77
C VAL A 170 3.10 -2.61 12.07
N ILE A 171 3.28 -2.08 10.86
CA ILE A 171 2.18 -1.67 9.99
C ILE A 171 1.81 -2.86 9.10
N VAL A 172 0.57 -3.34 9.19
CA VAL A 172 0.05 -4.38 8.29
C VAL A 172 -0.62 -3.72 7.10
N LEU A 173 -0.20 -4.06 5.88
CA LEU A 173 -0.74 -3.50 4.64
C LEU A 173 -1.34 -4.58 3.74
N ASP A 174 -2.42 -4.21 3.06
CA ASP A 174 -3.03 -5.02 2.00
C ASP A 174 -2.33 -4.77 0.67
N THR A 175 -2.32 -5.79 -0.20
CA THR A 175 -1.56 -5.76 -1.46
C THR A 175 -2.09 -4.77 -2.50
N ASP A 176 -3.32 -4.29 -2.32
CA ASP A 176 -4.05 -3.41 -3.23
C ASP A 176 -4.08 -1.93 -2.78
N ILE A 177 -3.22 -1.56 -1.82
CA ILE A 177 -3.06 -0.16 -1.37
C ILE A 177 -1.96 0.55 -2.18
N THR A 178 -2.08 1.86 -2.33
CA THR A 178 -1.02 2.73 -2.89
C THR A 178 -0.79 3.92 -1.98
N PHE A 179 0.48 4.22 -1.69
CA PHE A 179 0.87 5.37 -0.88
C PHE A 179 1.08 6.61 -1.77
N ALA A 180 0.61 7.76 -1.29
CA ALA A 180 0.85 9.06 -1.91
C ALA A 180 1.67 10.01 -1.02
N THR A 181 2.02 9.56 0.18
CA THR A 181 2.80 10.28 1.20
C THR A 181 3.71 9.31 1.95
N ASP A 182 4.50 9.84 2.88
CA ASP A 182 5.51 9.08 3.62
C ASP A 182 4.84 8.14 4.65
N ILE A 183 5.23 6.86 4.63
CA ILE A 183 4.71 5.86 5.58
C ILE A 183 5.08 6.18 7.04
N ALA A 184 6.09 7.00 7.27
CA ALA A 184 6.44 7.50 8.60
C ALA A 184 5.27 8.24 9.29
N GLU A 185 4.40 8.90 8.53
CA GLU A 185 3.20 9.55 9.08
C GLU A 185 2.25 8.53 9.73
N LEU A 186 2.12 7.34 9.14
CA LEU A 186 1.34 6.26 9.74
C LEU A 186 2.07 5.64 10.94
N TRP A 187 3.40 5.52 10.88
CA TRP A 187 4.20 5.01 12.00
C TRP A 187 4.14 5.91 13.24
N ALA A 188 4.05 7.23 13.05
CA ALA A 188 3.93 8.19 14.14
C ALA A 188 2.68 7.96 15.02
N VAL A 189 1.61 7.39 14.45
CA VAL A 189 0.36 7.07 15.18
C VAL A 189 0.61 6.17 16.39
N PHE A 190 1.63 5.29 16.35
CA PHE A 190 1.97 4.42 17.48
C PHE A 190 2.25 5.17 18.80
N HIS A 191 2.67 6.44 18.74
CA HIS A 191 2.91 7.24 19.94
C HIS A 191 1.63 7.42 20.77
N LYS A 192 0.47 7.45 20.12
CA LYS A 192 -0.83 7.59 20.78
C LYS A 192 -1.25 6.33 21.55
N PHE A 193 -0.63 5.18 21.28
CA PHE A 193 -0.96 3.94 21.99
C PHE A 193 -0.24 3.83 23.33
N LYS A 194 0.82 4.62 23.57
CA LYS A 194 1.58 4.62 24.82
C LYS A 194 0.91 5.44 25.94
N GLU A 195 -0.06 6.29 25.62
CA GLU A 195 -0.72 7.18 26.59
C GLU A 195 -1.82 6.48 27.43
N GLY A 196 -2.00 5.16 27.28
CA GLY A 196 -3.05 4.38 27.96
C GLY A 196 -2.57 3.35 28.99
N GLU A 197 -1.28 3.22 29.25
CA GLU A 197 -0.71 2.20 30.14
C GLU A 197 -0.29 2.70 31.54
N ASP A 198 -0.85 3.83 32.01
CA ASP A 198 -0.83 4.16 33.44
C ASP A 198 -1.94 3.39 34.16
N VAL A 199 -1.76 2.08 34.33
CA VAL A 199 -2.50 1.31 35.35
C VAL A 199 -1.57 1.20 36.56
N PRO A 200 -1.81 1.95 37.65
CA PRO A 200 -1.03 1.80 38.87
C PRO A 200 -1.29 0.40 39.45
N GLY A 201 -0.20 -0.33 39.70
CA GLY A 201 -0.20 -1.61 40.40
C GLY A 201 -0.47 -1.50 41.90
#